data_AF-A0A4Y2UGF9-F1
#
_entry.id   AF-A0A4Y2UGF9-F1
#
_cell.length_a   1.000
_cell.length_b   1.000
_cell.length_c   1.000
_cell.angle_alpha   90.00
_cell.angle_beta   90.00
_cell.angle_gamma   90.00
#
_symmetry.space_group_name_H-M   'P 1'
#
loop_
_entity.id
_entity.type
_entity.pdbx_description
1 polymer ?
#
loop_
_entity_poly.entity_id
_entity_poly.type
_entity_poly.pdbx_seq_one_letter_code
_entity_poly.pdbx_strand_id
1 'polypeptide(L)'
;MYTSLTENKGCSWKKKTKDALLEKGECNVFVVDWTEYNGAPYAQATANTRVIGAIIAKMINFLTAETGASAESFHLIGHSLGAHTAGYAGERVKNLGRITGLDPAGPYFYKLEPPARLDPTDALFVDVIHTDGADIILLGKLTLLHKHSFLENCILELTHGVILTSKS
;
A
#
# COMPACT_ATOMS: atom_id res chain seq x y z
N MET A 1 -18.84 -8.39 13.13
CA MET A 1 -19.70 -7.32 12.56
C MET A 1 -19.11 -6.96 11.21
N TYR A 2 -19.81 -7.24 10.11
CA TYR A 2 -19.30 -7.01 8.75
C TYR A 2 -19.58 -5.57 8.32
N THR A 3 -18.57 -4.70 8.36
CA THR A 3 -18.68 -3.34 7.82
C THR A 3 -17.93 -3.28 6.50
N SER A 4 -18.64 -3.49 5.39
CA SER A 4 -18.15 -3.25 4.03
C SER A 4 -18.59 -1.86 3.59
N LEU A 5 -17.70 -0.87 3.66
CA LEU A 5 -17.92 0.43 3.04
C LEU A 5 -17.08 0.51 1.75
N THR A 6 -17.74 0.33 0.60
CA THR A 6 -17.57 1.09 -0.66
C THR A 6 -18.26 0.37 -1.83
N GLU A 7 -19.28 0.99 -2.41
CA GLU A 7 -19.61 0.79 -3.82
C GLU A 7 -18.47 1.41 -4.64
N ASN A 8 -17.85 0.64 -5.54
CA ASN A 8 -16.78 1.18 -6.37
C ASN A 8 -16.94 0.71 -7.83
N LYS A 9 -17.22 1.65 -8.73
CA LYS A 9 -17.07 1.46 -10.18
C LYS A 9 -15.59 1.72 -10.50
N GLY A 10 -14.81 0.72 -10.91
CA GLY A 10 -13.54 1.03 -11.59
C GLY A 10 -12.41 0.00 -11.71
N CYS A 11 -12.13 -0.88 -10.73
CA CYS A 11 -10.95 -1.77 -10.86
C CYS A 11 -11.15 -3.15 -10.21
N SER A 12 -11.05 -4.21 -11.02
CA SER A 12 -11.38 -5.60 -10.63
C SER A 12 -10.48 -6.15 -9.52
N TRP A 13 -9.19 -5.80 -9.51
CA TRP A 13 -8.22 -6.42 -8.59
C TRP A 13 -8.41 -5.99 -7.13
N LYS A 14 -8.76 -4.72 -6.86
CA LYS A 14 -9.03 -4.22 -5.49
C LYS A 14 -10.17 -5.00 -4.85
N LYS A 15 -11.25 -5.23 -5.63
CA LYS A 15 -12.41 -6.02 -5.20
C LYS A 15 -12.02 -7.47 -4.93
N LYS A 16 -11.35 -8.12 -5.89
CA LYS A 16 -10.88 -9.51 -5.73
C LYS A 16 -9.97 -9.68 -4.51
N THR A 17 -9.09 -8.72 -4.26
CA THR A 17 -8.18 -8.75 -3.11
C THR A 17 -8.94 -8.59 -1.81
N LYS A 18 -9.86 -7.62 -1.73
CA LYS A 18 -10.77 -7.46 -0.59
C LYS A 18 -11.57 -8.74 -0.33
N ASP A 19 -12.19 -9.31 -1.36
CA ASP A 19 -13.00 -10.52 -1.24
C ASP A 19 -12.14 -11.70 -0.75
N ALA A 20 -10.96 -11.90 -1.32
CA ALA A 20 -10.03 -12.94 -0.88
C ALA A 20 -9.54 -12.75 0.57
N LEU A 21 -9.31 -11.51 1.02
CA LEU A 21 -8.95 -11.22 2.41
C LEU A 21 -10.09 -11.57 3.37
N LEU A 22 -11.32 -11.20 3.01
CA LEU A 22 -12.52 -11.50 3.79
C LEU A 22 -12.82 -13.00 3.85
N GLU A 23 -12.51 -13.76 2.78
CA GLU A 23 -12.60 -15.22 2.78
C GLU A 23 -11.58 -15.89 3.70
N LYS A 24 -10.41 -15.28 3.90
CA LYS A 24 -9.33 -15.85 4.72
C LYS A 24 -9.45 -15.55 6.21
N GLY A 25 -10.25 -14.57 6.61
CA GLY A 25 -10.51 -14.33 8.02
C GLY A 25 -11.33 -13.07 8.31
N GLU A 26 -11.74 -12.96 9.57
CA GLU A 26 -12.46 -11.79 10.07
C GLU A 26 -11.51 -10.60 10.18
N CYS A 27 -11.69 -9.65 9.26
CA CYS A 27 -10.96 -8.40 9.26
C CYS A 27 -11.84 -7.29 8.67
N ASN A 28 -11.54 -6.05 9.06
CA ASN A 28 -12.07 -4.87 8.41
C ASN A 28 -11.18 -4.55 7.21
N VAL A 29 -11.77 -4.31 6.04
CA VAL A 29 -11.01 -3.97 4.83
C VAL A 29 -11.43 -2.60 4.33
N PHE A 30 -10.50 -1.64 4.33
CA PHE A 30 -10.71 -0.30 3.77
C PHE A 30 -9.95 -0.18 2.46
N VAL A 31 -10.67 0.17 1.39
CA VAL A 31 -10.07 0.43 0.07
C VAL A 31 -9.91 1.94 -0.08
N VAL A 32 -8.66 2.41 -0.11
CA VAL A 32 -8.35 3.83 -0.32
C VAL A 32 -8.29 4.10 -1.82
N ASP A 33 -9.31 4.78 -2.32
CA ASP A 33 -9.37 5.25 -3.70
C ASP A 33 -8.91 6.71 -3.80
N TRP A 34 -7.83 6.93 -4.54
CA TRP A 34 -7.25 8.26 -4.79
C TRP A 34 -7.01 8.47 -6.29
N THR A 35 -7.84 7.81 -7.12
CA THR A 35 -7.75 7.83 -8.60
C THR A 35 -7.82 9.23 -9.22
N GLU A 36 -8.48 10.17 -8.55
CA GLU A 36 -8.54 11.56 -9.00
C GLU A 36 -7.17 12.27 -8.90
N TYR A 37 -6.26 11.78 -8.05
CA TYR A 37 -5.03 12.48 -7.67
C TYR A 37 -3.74 11.78 -8.12
N ASN A 38 -3.83 10.76 -8.96
CA ASN A 38 -2.67 10.01 -9.46
C ASN A 38 -2.61 9.95 -10.99
N GLY A 39 -3.36 10.83 -11.65
CA GLY A 39 -3.23 11.10 -13.07
C GLY A 39 -1.94 11.87 -13.42
N ALA A 40 -1.79 12.18 -14.70
CA ALA A 40 -0.67 12.99 -15.18
C ALA A 40 -0.71 14.42 -14.60
N PRO A 41 0.45 15.05 -14.36
CA PRO A 41 1.81 14.54 -14.60
C PRO A 41 2.31 13.59 -13.49
N TYR A 42 3.15 12.61 -13.86
CA TYR A 42 3.64 11.58 -12.93
C TYR A 42 4.39 12.15 -11.71
N ALA A 43 5.11 13.26 -11.88
CA ALA A 43 5.76 13.97 -10.78
C ALA A 43 4.74 14.50 -9.75
N GLN A 44 3.57 14.96 -10.20
CA GLN A 44 2.49 15.41 -9.30
C GLN A 44 1.85 14.20 -8.60
N ALA A 45 1.58 13.11 -9.32
CA ALA A 45 1.09 11.87 -8.70
C ALA A 45 2.06 11.36 -7.61
N THR A 46 3.35 11.42 -7.88
CA THR A 46 4.42 11.11 -6.92
C THR A 46 4.35 12.03 -5.70
N ALA A 47 4.24 13.35 -5.89
CA ALA A 47 4.12 14.29 -4.78
C ALA A 47 2.85 14.05 -3.94
N ASN A 48 1.75 13.69 -4.59
CA ASN A 48 0.46 13.43 -3.93
C ASN A 48 0.52 12.21 -3.00
N THR A 49 1.42 11.23 -3.23
CA THR A 49 1.59 10.08 -2.33
C THR A 49 1.85 10.49 -0.87
N ARG A 50 2.58 11.58 -0.63
CA ARG A 50 2.83 12.11 0.72
C ARG A 50 1.56 12.62 1.38
N VAL A 51 0.74 13.35 0.63
CA VAL A 51 -0.53 13.89 1.12
C VAL A 51 -1.51 12.76 1.44
N ILE A 52 -1.64 11.79 0.54
CA ILE A 52 -2.49 10.62 0.76
C ILE A 52 -1.98 9.78 1.94
N GLY A 53 -0.67 9.59 2.08
CA GLY A 53 -0.07 8.92 3.23
C GLY A 53 -0.42 9.61 4.56
N ALA A 54 -0.36 10.94 4.61
CA ALA A 54 -0.78 11.71 5.78
C ALA A 54 -2.28 11.56 6.10
N ILE A 55 -3.14 11.50 5.08
CA ILE A 55 -4.59 11.26 5.26
C ILE A 55 -4.83 9.86 5.82
N ILE A 56 -4.15 8.83 5.30
CA ILE A 56 -4.25 7.45 5.80
C ILE A 56 -3.79 7.38 7.26
N ALA A 57 -2.65 7.98 7.60
CA ALA A 57 -2.16 8.03 8.97
C ALA A 57 -3.16 8.71 9.92
N LYS A 58 -3.76 9.82 9.49
CA LYS A 58 -4.81 10.50 10.26
C LYS A 58 -6.03 9.59 10.49
N MET A 59 -6.43 8.81 9.48
CA MET A 59 -7.52 7.86 9.61
C MET A 59 -7.19 6.71 10.59
N ILE A 60 -5.99 6.14 10.53
CA ILE A 60 -5.54 5.09 11.46
C ILE A 60 -5.53 5.61 12.91
N ASN A 61 -4.97 6.81 13.12
CA ASN A 61 -4.94 7.44 14.43
C ASN A 61 -6.35 7.75 14.95
N PHE A 62 -7.26 8.19 14.07
CA PHE A 62 -8.68 8.38 14.42
C PHE A 62 -9.33 7.06 14.85
N LEU A 63 -9.18 5.99 14.06
CA LEU A 63 -9.74 4.68 14.41
C LEU A 63 -9.17 4.14 15.72
N THR A 64 -7.86 4.29 15.94
CA THR A 64 -7.19 3.93 17.19
C THR A 64 -7.80 4.67 18.38
N ALA A 65 -8.01 5.99 18.24
CA ALA A 65 -8.58 6.82 19.30
C ALA A 65 -10.04 6.49 19.61
N GLU A 66 -10.87 6.27 18.59
CA GLU A 66 -12.30 6.06 18.74
C GLU A 66 -12.68 4.63 19.13
N THR A 67 -11.89 3.64 18.70
CA THR A 67 -12.22 2.21 18.89
C THR A 67 -11.31 1.50 19.88
N GLY A 68 -10.17 2.10 20.24
CA GLY A 68 -9.13 1.45 21.04
C GLY A 68 -8.32 0.39 20.29
N ALA A 69 -8.51 0.24 18.97
CA ALA A 69 -7.72 -0.67 18.15
C ALA A 69 -6.24 -0.28 18.18
N SER A 70 -5.34 -1.26 18.38
CA SER A 70 -3.91 -1.00 18.34
C SER A 70 -3.44 -0.69 16.91
N ALA A 71 -2.52 0.27 16.75
CA ALA A 71 -1.83 0.52 15.48
C ALA A 71 -1.12 -0.74 14.92
N GLU A 72 -0.72 -1.65 15.81
CA GLU A 72 -0.08 -2.93 15.47
C GLU A 72 -1.05 -3.90 14.76
N SER A 73 -2.37 -3.69 14.90
CA SER A 73 -3.38 -4.51 14.22
C SER A 73 -3.60 -4.11 12.76
N PHE A 74 -3.03 -2.98 12.33
CA PHE A 74 -3.18 -2.48 10.97
C PHE A 74 -2.13 -3.07 10.02
N HIS A 75 -2.60 -3.49 8.84
CA HIS A 75 -1.76 -3.93 7.73
C HIS A 75 -2.12 -3.13 6.47
N LEU A 76 -1.13 -2.42 5.94
CA LEU A 76 -1.21 -1.61 4.73
C LEU A 76 -0.68 -2.42 3.55
N ILE A 77 -1.46 -2.55 2.48
CA ILE A 77 -1.02 -3.17 1.23
C ILE A 77 -1.06 -2.08 0.15
N GLY A 78 0.10 -1.76 -0.42
CA GLY A 78 0.25 -0.71 -1.42
C GLY A 78 0.92 -1.24 -2.69
N HIS A 79 0.34 -0.94 -3.85
CA HIS A 79 0.89 -1.30 -5.15
C HIS A 79 1.52 -0.09 -5.86
N SER A 80 2.68 -0.25 -6.52
CA SER A 80 3.36 0.81 -7.28
C SER A 80 3.57 2.08 -6.42
N LEU A 81 3.06 3.25 -6.82
CA LEU A 81 3.07 4.48 -6.01
C LEU A 81 2.41 4.29 -4.64
N GLY A 82 1.42 3.40 -4.54
CA GLY A 82 0.72 3.04 -3.31
C GLY A 82 1.63 2.40 -2.27
N ALA A 83 2.72 1.74 -2.66
CA ALA A 83 3.70 1.18 -1.72
C ALA A 83 4.42 2.30 -0.94
N HIS A 84 4.81 3.36 -1.63
CA HIS A 84 5.40 4.55 -1.00
C HIS A 84 4.38 5.36 -0.21
N THR A 85 3.15 5.47 -0.70
CA THR A 85 2.02 6.03 0.07
C THR A 85 1.83 5.30 1.40
N ALA A 86 1.96 3.98 1.41
CA ALA A 86 1.90 3.17 2.63
C ALA A 86 3.09 3.44 3.56
N GLY A 87 4.31 3.57 3.02
CA GLY A 87 5.49 3.99 3.79
C GLY A 87 5.30 5.34 4.47
N TYR A 88 4.85 6.36 3.71
CA TYR A 88 4.54 7.68 4.26
C TYR A 88 3.46 7.65 5.35
N ALA A 89 2.48 6.73 5.26
CA ALA A 89 1.53 6.54 6.34
C ALA A 89 2.21 5.92 7.58
N GLY A 90 3.04 4.90 7.38
CA GLY A 90 3.81 4.21 8.41
C GLY A 90 4.74 5.12 9.21
N GLU A 91 5.50 5.99 8.54
CA GLU A 91 6.34 7.03 9.17
C GLU A 91 5.55 7.90 10.18
N ARG A 92 4.25 8.08 9.96
CA ARG A 92 3.36 8.94 10.75
C ARG A 92 2.53 8.17 11.79
N VAL A 93 2.62 6.84 11.82
CA VAL A 93 1.87 5.97 12.74
C VAL A 93 2.85 5.15 13.56
N LYS A 94 2.97 5.46 14.85
CA LYS A 94 3.84 4.70 15.75
C LYS A 94 3.38 3.25 15.87
N ASN A 95 4.33 2.32 15.80
CA ASN A 95 4.10 0.88 15.91
C ASN A 95 3.08 0.35 14.89
N LEU A 96 3.09 0.87 13.66
CA LEU A 96 2.25 0.31 12.61
C LEU A 96 2.58 -1.18 12.41
N GLY A 97 1.57 -2.05 12.37
CA GLY A 97 1.76 -3.50 12.36
C GLY A 97 2.52 -4.02 11.14
N ARG A 98 2.01 -3.79 9.93
CA ARG A 98 2.62 -4.32 8.71
C ARG A 98 2.43 -3.42 7.49
N ILE A 99 3.43 -3.38 6.62
CA ILE A 99 3.30 -2.88 5.25
C ILE A 99 3.72 -3.98 4.26
N THR A 100 2.88 -4.24 3.26
CA THR A 100 3.25 -5.03 2.08
C THR A 100 3.32 -4.12 0.86
N GLY A 101 4.52 -3.98 0.29
CA GLY A 101 4.77 -3.28 -0.96
C GLY A 101 4.69 -4.24 -2.15
N LEU A 102 3.70 -4.06 -3.02
CA LEU A 102 3.55 -4.81 -4.26
C LEU A 102 4.16 -3.97 -5.40
N ASP A 103 5.32 -4.40 -5.85
CA ASP A 103 6.12 -3.78 -6.89
C ASP A 103 6.29 -2.25 -6.73
N PRO A 104 6.98 -1.78 -5.67
CA PRO A 104 7.14 -0.36 -5.40
C PRO A 104 7.75 0.39 -6.58
N ALA A 105 7.19 1.57 -6.89
CA ALA A 105 7.60 2.34 -8.06
C ALA A 105 9.06 2.82 -7.97
N GLY A 106 9.88 2.52 -8.99
CA GLY A 106 11.27 2.97 -9.06
C GLY A 106 11.46 4.48 -9.35
N PRO A 107 10.87 5.05 -10.43
CA PRO A 107 11.10 6.43 -10.82
C PRO A 107 10.75 7.42 -9.70
N TYR A 108 11.63 8.40 -9.48
CA TYR A 108 11.56 9.37 -8.38
C TYR A 108 11.73 8.81 -6.96
N PHE A 109 11.96 7.50 -6.76
CA PHE A 109 12.20 6.91 -5.43
C PHE A 109 13.55 6.19 -5.31
N TYR A 110 14.08 5.60 -6.40
CA TYR A 110 15.23 4.68 -6.39
C TYR A 110 16.57 5.24 -5.89
N LYS A 111 16.69 6.56 -5.70
CA LYS A 111 17.88 7.25 -5.16
C LYS A 111 17.56 8.15 -3.97
N LEU A 112 16.34 8.08 -3.44
CA LEU A 112 15.95 8.90 -2.32
C LEU A 112 16.31 8.23 -1.00
N GLU A 113 16.68 9.08 -0.03
CA GLU A 113 16.88 8.70 1.35
C GLU A 113 15.59 8.09 1.94
N PRO A 114 15.70 7.22 2.95
CA PRO A 114 14.58 6.49 3.55
C PRO A 114 13.30 7.33 3.79
N PRO A 115 13.36 8.56 4.33
CA PRO A 115 12.15 9.37 4.60
C PRO A 115 11.33 9.74 3.36
N ALA A 116 11.84 9.47 2.15
CA ALA A 116 11.18 9.81 0.90
C ALA A 116 10.80 8.57 0.07
N ARG A 117 10.82 7.37 0.65
CA ARG A 117 10.36 6.12 0.02
C ARG A 117 9.84 5.14 1.08
N LEU A 118 9.43 3.96 0.63
CA LEU A 118 9.11 2.85 1.53
C LEU A 118 10.42 2.30 2.07
N ASP A 119 10.50 2.10 3.38
CA ASP A 119 11.65 1.52 4.04
C ASP A 119 11.27 0.62 5.24
N PRO A 120 12.19 -0.24 5.73
CA PRO A 120 11.89 -1.19 6.80
C PRO A 120 11.46 -0.58 8.14
N THR A 121 11.68 0.72 8.36
CA THR A 121 11.31 1.43 9.61
C THR A 121 9.86 1.93 9.61
N ASP A 122 9.17 1.90 8.47
CA ASP A 122 7.80 2.39 8.34
C ASP A 122 6.76 1.51 9.06
N ALA A 123 7.09 0.28 9.43
CA ALA A 123 6.23 -0.61 10.21
C ALA A 123 7.05 -1.63 11.01
N LEU A 124 6.41 -2.31 11.96
CA LEU A 124 7.00 -3.43 12.68
C LEU A 124 7.41 -4.58 11.75
N PHE A 125 6.70 -4.74 10.64
CA PHE A 125 7.07 -5.67 9.58
C PHE A 125 6.81 -5.07 8.20
N VAL A 126 7.84 -5.03 7.35
CA VAL A 126 7.73 -4.59 5.96
C VAL A 126 8.16 -5.73 5.05
N ASP A 127 7.28 -6.15 4.14
CA ASP A 127 7.57 -7.13 3.10
C ASP A 127 7.30 -6.56 1.71
N VAL A 128 8.18 -6.86 0.77
CA VAL A 128 8.12 -6.32 -0.59
C VAL A 128 8.17 -7.46 -1.61
N ILE A 129 7.28 -7.40 -2.60
CA ILE A 129 7.23 -8.31 -3.73
C ILE A 129 7.59 -7.52 -4.98
N HIS A 130 8.67 -7.88 -5.68
CA HIS A 130 9.06 -7.24 -6.94
C HIS A 130 8.65 -8.11 -8.12
N THR A 131 7.99 -7.50 -9.12
CA THR A 131 7.51 -8.18 -10.33
C THR A 131 8.06 -7.56 -11.62
N ASP A 132 8.31 -6.25 -11.64
CA ASP A 132 8.88 -5.49 -12.76
C ASP A 132 10.20 -4.78 -12.36
N GLY A 133 10.97 -5.41 -11.48
CA GLY A 133 12.30 -4.92 -11.10
C GLY A 133 13.36 -5.32 -12.13
N ALA A 134 13.72 -4.42 -13.04
CA ALA A 134 15.01 -4.49 -13.74
C ALA A 134 16.10 -3.94 -12.79
N ASP A 135 16.95 -4.83 -12.28
CA ASP A 135 18.12 -4.53 -11.42
C ASP A 135 17.86 -3.94 -10.02
N ILE A 136 16.96 -4.53 -9.21
CA ILE A 136 16.81 -4.18 -7.78
C ILE A 136 17.22 -5.37 -6.91
N ILE A 137 18.53 -5.52 -6.71
CA ILE A 137 19.10 -6.44 -5.72
C ILE A 137 19.15 -5.75 -4.34
N LEU A 138 18.29 -6.25 -3.45
CA LEU A 138 18.54 -6.54 -2.04
C LEU A 138 18.77 -5.37 -1.06
N LEU A 139 17.71 -4.93 -0.36
CA LEU A 139 17.78 -4.50 1.05
C LEU A 139 16.40 -4.62 1.73
N GLY A 140 16.00 -5.86 2.03
CA GLY A 140 14.78 -6.21 2.77
C GLY A 140 14.49 -7.69 2.60
N LYS A 141 14.07 -8.40 3.66
CA LYS A 141 13.79 -9.84 3.65
C LYS A 141 12.77 -10.17 2.53
N LEU A 142 13.26 -10.62 1.38
CA LEU A 142 12.45 -10.89 0.19
C LEU A 142 12.06 -12.37 0.16
N THR A 143 10.76 -12.65 0.19
CA THR A 143 10.24 -13.93 -0.28
C THR A 143 10.08 -13.81 -1.79
N LEU A 144 11.08 -14.28 -2.54
CA LEU A 144 10.98 -14.45 -3.99
C LEU A 144 9.94 -15.54 -4.30
N LEU A 145 8.73 -15.16 -4.72
CA LEU A 145 7.85 -16.09 -5.42
C LEU A 145 8.18 -16.07 -6.91
N HIS A 146 8.30 -17.27 -7.47
CA HIS A 146 8.83 -17.57 -8.80
C HIS A 146 8.25 -16.68 -9.91
N LYS A 147 9.15 -16.19 -10.77
CA LYS A 147 8.84 -15.65 -12.09
C LYS A 147 8.07 -16.69 -12.91
N HIS A 148 6.76 -16.48 -13.08
CA HIS A 148 6.05 -16.94 -14.27
C HIS A 148 5.57 -15.70 -15.03
N SER A 149 6.41 -15.30 -15.98
CA SER A 149 6.08 -14.61 -17.23
C SER A 149 4.66 -14.03 -17.36
N PHE A 150 4.52 -12.74 -17.11
CA PHE A 150 3.52 -11.87 -17.75
C PHE A 150 4.26 -10.70 -18.40
N LEU A 151 4.97 -10.98 -19.49
CA LEU A 151 5.43 -9.94 -20.40
C LEU A 151 4.74 -10.21 -21.73
N GLU A 152 3.68 -9.46 -22.00
CA GLU A 152 3.29 -9.06 -23.35
C GLU A 152 2.25 -7.93 -23.24
N ASN A 153 2.66 -6.72 -23.61
CA ASN A 153 1.84 -5.54 -23.90
C ASN A 153 1.01 -4.94 -22.74
N CYS A 154 1.64 -4.12 -21.88
CA CYS A 154 0.95 -3.02 -21.21
C CYS A 154 1.93 -1.91 -20.79
N ILE A 155 2.31 -1.04 -21.72
CA ILE A 155 2.71 0.33 -21.35
C ILE A 155 1.44 1.01 -20.84
N LEU A 156 1.11 0.84 -19.56
CA LEU A 156 0.11 1.56 -18.72
C LEU A 156 -0.26 0.70 -17.50
N GLU A 157 0.67 0.43 -16.58
CA GLU A 157 0.27 -0.05 -15.26
C GLU A 157 -0.04 1.14 -14.33
N LEU A 158 -1.23 1.71 -14.52
CA LEU A 158 -1.85 2.67 -13.63
C LEU A 158 -2.65 1.90 -12.58
N THR A 159 -2.07 1.58 -11.43
CA THR A 159 -2.84 0.88 -10.38
C THR A 159 -2.73 1.53 -9.00
N HIS A 160 -3.94 1.84 -8.53
CA HIS A 160 -4.30 2.77 -7.48
C HIS A 160 -5.03 1.99 -6.40
N GLY A 161 -4.51 1.94 -5.19
CA GLY A 161 -5.21 1.35 -4.06
C GLY A 161 -4.27 1.04 -2.91
N VAL A 162 -4.55 1.62 -1.75
CA VAL A 162 -4.02 1.12 -0.49
C VAL A 162 -5.15 0.35 0.18
N ILE A 163 -4.92 -0.92 0.47
CA ILE A 163 -5.87 -1.74 1.25
C ILE A 163 -5.39 -1.71 2.69
N LEU A 164 -6.25 -1.27 3.60
CA LEU A 164 -5.99 -1.29 5.03
C LEU A 164 -6.79 -2.42 5.64
N THR A 165 -6.11 -3.31 6.36
CA THR A 165 -6.79 -4.34 7.14
C THR A 165 -6.59 -4.12 8.62
N SER A 166 -7.63 -4.29 9.43
CA SER A 166 -7.55 -4.29 10.89
C SER A 166 -8.39 -5.43 11.47
N LYS A 167 -7.83 -6.19 12.41
CA LYS A 167 -8.55 -7.20 13.19
C LYS A 167 -9.14 -6.56 14.44
N SER A 168 -10.43 -6.85 14.70
CA SER A 168 -11.14 -6.47 15.93
C SER A 168 -10.66 -7.27 17.12
#